data_AF-A0A3C0GJK4-F1
#
_entry.id   AF-A0A3C0GJK4-F1
#
_cell.length_a   1.000
_cell.length_b   1.000
_cell.length_c   1.000
_cell.angle_alpha   90.00
_cell.angle_beta   90.00
_cell.angle_gamma   90.00
#
_symmetry.space_group_name_H-M   'P 1'
#
loop_
_entity.id
_entity.type
_entity.pdbx_description
1 polymer ?
#
loop_
_entity_poly.entity_id
_entity_poly.type
_entity_poly.pdbx_seq_one_letter_code
_entity_poly.pdbx_strand_id
1 'polypeptide(L)'
;MDNLYKQQSLIFKYILYVVAVAFIVFFLPKGGKFKYEFQKGKPWQFENLYAPFDFSIQKTDAEIAKEKQIIENNQLPYYSYDEVIVEKVRESFDDEFESQWGNTELTRNQKSRLKYFAQVILDSVYAKGILQNNGKQVQRNFIYLVKGNEASKVRVSDFLKVSEINNLVSAILDDNNFSAFEKEIQALFFDIIEPNVSFDNNLTQKARAEALSKLSYTRGTVDQGRLIIAKGEVVEAENLKILES
;
A
#
# COMPACT_ATOMS: atom_id res chain seq x y z
N MET A 1 65.78 -11.69 32.62
CA MET A 1 64.73 -12.51 33.27
C MET A 1 64.28 -11.96 34.63
N ASP A 2 64.79 -10.80 35.10
CA ASP A 2 64.53 -10.34 36.47
C ASP A 2 63.45 -9.25 36.63
N ASN A 3 62.98 -8.66 35.53
CA ASN A 3 61.98 -7.58 35.59
C ASN A 3 60.54 -8.10 35.72
N LEU A 4 60.28 -9.34 35.29
CA LEU A 4 58.97 -9.99 35.38
C LEU A 4 58.66 -10.47 36.81
N TYR A 5 59.65 -10.94 37.55
CA TYR A 5 59.49 -11.36 38.95
C TYR A 5 59.22 -10.18 39.89
N LYS A 6 59.85 -9.01 39.65
CA LYS A 6 59.65 -7.80 40.47
C LYS A 6 58.25 -7.17 40.28
N GLN A 7 57.61 -7.39 39.14
CA GLN A 7 56.27 -6.87 38.82
C GLN A 7 55.14 -7.89 39.03
N GLN A 8 55.44 -9.11 39.48
CA GLN A 8 54.45 -10.16 39.73
C GLN A 8 53.33 -9.70 40.68
N SER A 9 53.65 -8.91 41.71
CA SER A 9 52.65 -8.35 42.63
C SER A 9 51.69 -7.37 41.95
N LEU A 10 52.18 -6.56 41.01
CA LEU A 10 51.35 -5.63 40.24
C LEU A 10 50.45 -6.38 39.26
N ILE A 11 51.01 -7.37 38.55
CA ILE A 11 50.26 -8.23 37.62
C ILE A 11 49.15 -8.98 38.37
N PHE A 12 49.45 -9.54 39.55
CA PHE A 12 48.47 -10.25 40.36
C PHE A 12 47.35 -9.33 40.87
N LYS A 13 47.67 -8.09 41.26
CA LYS A 13 46.66 -7.08 41.64
C LYS A 13 45.75 -6.70 40.47
N TYR A 14 46.29 -6.54 39.26
CA TYR A 14 45.47 -6.25 38.08
C TYR A 14 44.58 -7.45 37.70
N ILE A 15 45.10 -8.67 37.74
CA ILE A 15 44.30 -9.88 37.52
C ILE A 15 43.19 -9.97 38.57
N LEU A 16 43.50 -9.75 39.85
CA LEU A 16 42.52 -9.76 40.93
C LEU A 16 41.43 -8.72 40.69
N TYR A 17 41.80 -7.52 40.23
CA TYR A 17 40.84 -6.45 39.93
C TYR A 17 39.92 -6.83 38.76
N VAL A 18 40.46 -7.37 37.67
CA VAL A 18 39.68 -7.82 36.51
C VAL A 18 38.72 -8.96 36.90
N VAL A 19 39.19 -9.93 37.69
CA VAL A 19 38.37 -11.05 38.17
C VAL A 19 37.28 -10.55 39.11
N ALA A 20 37.58 -9.62 40.02
CA ALA A 20 36.58 -9.02 40.90
C ALA A 20 35.51 -8.26 40.12
N VAL A 21 35.90 -7.45 39.13
CA VAL A 21 34.96 -6.73 38.26
C VAL A 21 34.10 -7.71 37.46
N ALA A 22 34.69 -8.77 36.91
CA ALA A 22 33.95 -9.81 36.21
C ALA A 22 32.93 -10.51 37.11
N PHE A 23 33.31 -10.82 38.36
CA PHE A 23 32.38 -11.38 39.35
C PHE A 23 31.25 -10.41 39.68
N ILE A 24 31.55 -9.12 39.91
CA ILE A 24 30.53 -8.11 40.21
C ILE A 24 29.51 -8.01 39.05
N VAL A 25 29.99 -7.93 37.80
CA VAL A 25 29.11 -7.85 36.62
C VAL A 25 28.31 -9.14 36.40
N PHE A 26 28.88 -10.30 36.74
CA PHE A 26 28.21 -11.59 36.63
C PHE A 26 27.11 -11.78 37.69
N PHE A 27 27.36 -11.34 38.93
CA PHE A 27 26.40 -11.44 40.04
C PHE A 27 25.36 -10.32 40.07
N LEU A 28 25.57 -9.21 39.36
CA LEU A 28 24.58 -8.15 39.28
C LEU A 28 23.34 -8.68 38.52
N PRO A 29 22.17 -8.75 39.15
CA PRO A 29 20.97 -9.25 38.49
C PRO A 29 20.65 -8.39 37.26
N LYS A 30 20.63 -9.01 36.09
CA LYS A 30 20.27 -8.36 34.82
C LYS A 30 18.74 -8.18 34.76
N GLY A 31 18.25 -7.10 35.37
CA GLY A 31 16.87 -6.64 35.25
C GLY A 31 16.02 -6.79 36.52
N GLY A 32 15.14 -5.82 36.73
CA GLY A 32 14.13 -5.86 37.78
C GLY A 32 13.02 -6.84 37.39
N LYS A 33 12.91 -7.97 38.09
CA LYS A 33 11.70 -8.79 38.04
C LYS A 33 10.60 -8.06 38.79
N PHE A 34 9.39 -8.05 38.24
CA PHE A 34 8.22 -7.50 38.92
C PHE A 34 8.09 -8.14 40.31
N LYS A 35 8.02 -7.31 41.36
CA LYS A 35 8.14 -7.78 42.76
C LYS A 35 7.00 -8.72 43.20
N TYR A 36 5.89 -8.71 42.46
CA TYR A 36 4.65 -9.39 42.79
C TYR A 36 4.37 -10.51 41.81
N GLU A 37 4.10 -11.72 42.32
CA GLU A 37 3.50 -12.79 41.53
C GLU A 37 1.98 -12.64 41.56
N PHE A 38 1.36 -12.58 40.39
CA PHE A 38 -0.09 -12.47 40.26
C PHE A 38 -0.60 -13.44 39.19
N GLN A 39 -1.88 -13.79 39.26
CA GLN A 39 -2.53 -14.68 38.30
C GLN A 39 -3.78 -13.99 37.77
N LYS A 40 -3.97 -14.07 36.45
CA LYS A 40 -5.15 -13.56 35.77
C LYS A 40 -6.43 -14.13 36.41
N GLY A 41 -7.41 -13.26 36.67
CA GLY A 41 -8.72 -13.63 37.23
C GLY A 41 -8.75 -13.87 38.74
N LYS A 42 -7.63 -13.69 39.46
CA LYS A 42 -7.61 -13.68 40.94
C LYS A 42 -7.64 -12.24 41.48
N PRO A 43 -8.17 -12.02 42.71
CA PRO A 43 -8.08 -10.73 43.37
C PRO A 43 -6.63 -10.33 43.67
N TRP A 44 -6.30 -9.06 43.50
CA TRP A 44 -5.02 -8.46 43.84
C TRP A 44 -4.80 -8.50 45.36
N GLN A 45 -3.79 -9.24 45.80
CA GLN A 45 -3.54 -9.50 47.23
C GLN A 45 -2.61 -8.49 47.88
N PHE A 46 -1.97 -7.64 47.08
CA PHE A 46 -0.99 -6.65 47.56
C PHE A 46 -1.64 -5.27 47.74
N GLU A 47 -0.87 -4.33 48.28
CA GLU A 47 -1.30 -2.93 48.38
C GLU A 47 -1.54 -2.31 46.99
N ASN A 48 -2.25 -1.17 46.97
CA ASN A 48 -2.53 -0.43 45.74
C ASN A 48 -1.24 -0.18 44.96
N LEU A 49 -1.23 -0.58 43.70
CA LEU A 49 -0.09 -0.41 42.84
C LEU A 49 -0.26 0.83 41.97
N TYR A 50 0.69 1.74 42.07
CA TYR A 50 0.77 2.94 41.25
C TYR A 50 1.96 2.84 40.29
N ALA A 51 1.85 3.47 39.13
CA ALA A 51 2.93 3.55 38.15
C ALA A 51 4.13 4.32 38.74
N PRO A 52 5.34 3.72 38.79
CA PRO A 52 6.51 4.37 39.37
C PRO A 52 7.15 5.42 38.46
N PHE A 53 6.88 5.38 37.15
CA PHE A 53 7.36 6.31 36.12
C PHE A 53 6.42 6.26 34.90
N ASP A 54 6.65 7.12 33.91
CA ASP A 54 5.91 7.13 32.65
C ASP A 54 6.38 5.99 31.73
N PHE A 55 5.49 5.11 31.28
CA PHE A 55 5.84 4.05 30.33
C PHE A 55 4.75 3.80 29.29
N SER A 56 5.15 3.20 28.17
CA SER A 56 4.23 2.84 27.09
C SER A 56 3.84 1.37 27.19
N ILE A 57 2.56 1.08 26.99
CA ILE A 57 2.07 -0.30 26.90
C ILE A 57 2.37 -0.80 25.48
N GLN A 58 3.30 -1.73 25.35
CA GLN A 58 3.67 -2.28 24.06
C GLN A 58 2.57 -3.23 23.54
N LYS A 59 2.35 -3.23 22.23
CA LYS A 59 1.54 -4.23 21.56
C LYS A 59 2.32 -5.54 21.47
N THR A 60 1.60 -6.66 21.47
CA THR A 60 2.23 -7.95 21.22
C THR A 60 2.55 -8.12 19.73
N ASP A 61 3.52 -8.97 19.40
CA ASP A 61 3.88 -9.28 18.00
C ASP A 61 2.68 -9.82 17.21
N ALA A 62 1.81 -10.60 17.85
CA ALA A 62 0.58 -11.12 17.24
C ALA A 62 -0.41 -10.00 16.88
N GLU A 63 -0.54 -8.99 17.75
CA GLU A 63 -1.39 -7.83 17.51
C GLU A 63 -0.84 -6.97 16.36
N ILE A 64 0.48 -6.71 16.37
CA ILE A 64 1.18 -5.97 15.31
C ILE A 64 1.06 -6.70 13.97
N ALA A 65 1.27 -8.02 13.94
CA ALA A 65 1.16 -8.82 12.72
C ALA A 65 -0.26 -8.80 12.15
N LYS A 66 -1.28 -8.89 13.00
CA LYS A 66 -2.68 -8.79 12.59
C LYS A 66 -3.02 -7.41 12.01
N GLU A 67 -2.59 -6.34 12.66
CA GLU A 67 -2.78 -4.97 12.16
C GLU A 67 -2.07 -4.75 10.82
N LYS A 68 -0.82 -5.21 10.68
CA LYS A 68 -0.09 -5.17 9.39
C LYS A 68 -0.87 -5.90 8.30
N GLN A 69 -1.36 -7.11 8.57
CA GLN A 69 -2.14 -7.87 7.59
C GLN A 69 -3.42 -7.14 7.17
N ILE A 70 -4.10 -6.46 8.11
CA ILE A 70 -5.28 -5.64 7.80
C ILE A 70 -4.90 -4.47 6.88
N ILE A 71 -3.80 -3.77 7.17
CA ILE A 71 -3.30 -2.67 6.32
C ILE A 71 -3.03 -3.20 4.91
N GLU A 72 -2.29 -4.29 4.78
CA GLU A 72 -1.92 -4.92 3.51
C GLU A 72 -3.15 -5.36 2.70
N ASN A 73 -4.14 -5.97 3.35
CA ASN A 73 -5.35 -6.43 2.69
C ASN A 73 -6.21 -5.26 2.16
N ASN A 74 -6.19 -4.13 2.86
CA ASN A 74 -6.95 -2.93 2.51
C ASN A 74 -6.20 -2.00 1.54
N GLN A 75 -4.92 -2.23 1.28
CA GLN A 75 -4.17 -1.46 0.29
C GLN A 75 -4.75 -1.66 -1.11
N LEU A 76 -5.01 -0.53 -1.78
CA LEU A 76 -5.44 -0.50 -3.17
C LEU A 76 -4.25 -0.16 -4.05
N PRO A 77 -4.06 -0.85 -5.18
CA PRO A 77 -3.00 -0.53 -6.10
C PRO A 77 -3.26 0.80 -6.81
N TYR A 78 -2.16 1.49 -7.15
CA TYR A 78 -2.16 2.72 -7.93
C TYR A 78 -1.92 2.40 -9.41
N TYR A 79 -2.66 3.10 -10.26
CA TYR A 79 -2.56 3.05 -11.70
C TYR A 79 -2.43 4.47 -12.24
N SER A 80 -1.65 4.64 -13.29
CA SER A 80 -1.40 5.94 -13.91
C SER A 80 -2.06 5.99 -15.27
N TYR A 81 -2.80 7.09 -15.51
CA TYR A 81 -3.38 7.43 -16.80
C TYR A 81 -2.35 8.22 -17.61
N ASP A 82 -1.98 7.71 -18.77
CA ASP A 82 -1.04 8.35 -19.68
C ASP A 82 -1.79 9.15 -20.74
N GLU A 83 -1.76 10.48 -20.62
CA GLU A 83 -2.35 11.39 -21.61
C GLU A 83 -1.52 11.46 -22.90
N VAL A 84 -0.22 11.16 -22.85
CA VAL A 84 0.66 11.19 -24.02
C VAL A 84 0.28 10.08 -25.01
N ILE A 85 -0.09 8.91 -24.49
CA ILE A 85 -0.60 7.81 -25.34
C ILE A 85 -1.88 8.24 -26.07
N VAL A 86 -2.79 8.94 -25.39
CA VAL A 86 -4.05 9.40 -26.00
C VAL A 86 -3.79 10.37 -27.14
N GLU A 87 -2.89 11.34 -26.95
CA GLU A 87 -2.54 12.30 -28.00
C GLU A 87 -1.85 11.61 -29.18
N LYS A 88 -0.91 10.69 -28.92
CA LYS A 88 -0.27 9.89 -29.98
C LYS A 88 -1.29 9.09 -30.80
N VAL A 89 -2.28 8.49 -30.15
CA VAL A 89 -3.31 7.71 -30.83
C VAL A 89 -4.26 8.61 -31.63
N ARG A 90 -4.54 9.83 -31.15
CA ARG A 90 -5.32 10.82 -31.91
C ARG A 90 -4.62 11.26 -33.20
N GLU A 91 -3.31 11.52 -33.12
CA GLU A 91 -2.49 11.82 -34.30
C GLU A 91 -2.49 10.63 -35.27
N SER A 92 -2.24 9.42 -34.76
CA SER A 92 -2.25 8.18 -35.57
C SER A 92 -3.61 7.93 -36.22
N PHE A 93 -4.71 8.24 -35.52
CA PHE A 93 -6.07 8.16 -36.05
C PHE A 93 -6.25 9.10 -37.24
N ASP A 94 -5.81 10.35 -37.13
CA ASP A 94 -5.98 11.33 -38.20
C ASP A 94 -5.22 10.94 -39.48
N ASP A 95 -4.00 10.42 -39.33
CA ASP A 95 -3.16 9.95 -40.44
C ASP A 95 -3.74 8.69 -41.10
N GLU A 96 -4.10 7.67 -40.31
CA GLU A 96 -4.65 6.42 -40.82
C GLU A 96 -6.04 6.60 -41.44
N PHE A 97 -6.85 7.51 -40.89
CA PHE A 97 -8.16 7.84 -41.47
C PHE A 97 -8.00 8.48 -42.86
N GLU A 98 -7.08 9.44 -43.01
CA GLU A 98 -6.82 10.08 -44.30
C GLU A 98 -6.24 9.09 -45.31
N SER A 99 -5.36 8.19 -44.87
CA SER A 99 -4.80 7.11 -45.71
C SER A 99 -5.89 6.19 -46.27
N GLN A 100 -6.83 5.74 -45.43
CA GLN A 100 -7.88 4.79 -45.82
C GLN A 100 -9.02 5.44 -46.60
N TRP A 101 -9.48 6.63 -46.19
CA TRP A 101 -10.67 7.27 -46.77
C TRP A 101 -10.38 8.50 -47.66
N GLY A 102 -9.16 9.04 -47.67
CA GLY A 102 -8.81 10.25 -48.42
C GLY A 102 -9.11 10.14 -49.92
N ASN A 103 -8.77 8.99 -50.53
CA ASN A 103 -8.96 8.74 -51.97
C ASN A 103 -10.22 7.93 -52.33
N THR A 104 -11.13 7.68 -51.38
CA THR A 104 -12.37 6.94 -51.66
C THR A 104 -13.40 7.76 -52.43
N GLU A 105 -14.33 7.09 -53.10
CA GLU A 105 -15.45 7.71 -53.86
C GLU A 105 -16.50 8.42 -52.96
N LEU A 106 -16.34 8.36 -51.64
CA LEU A 106 -17.25 9.03 -50.71
C LEU A 106 -17.26 10.54 -50.93
N THR A 107 -18.44 11.13 -50.79
CA THR A 107 -18.56 12.60 -50.80
C THR A 107 -17.83 13.21 -49.60
N ARG A 108 -17.36 14.45 -49.74
CA ARG A 108 -16.69 15.18 -48.65
C ARG A 108 -17.53 15.18 -47.36
N ASN A 109 -18.84 15.36 -47.47
CA ASN A 109 -19.76 15.35 -46.33
C ASN A 109 -19.84 13.97 -45.66
N GLN A 110 -19.87 12.88 -46.43
CA GLN A 110 -19.85 11.53 -45.86
C GLN A 110 -18.54 11.25 -45.14
N LYS A 111 -17.39 11.62 -45.71
CA LYS A 111 -16.08 11.47 -45.07
C LYS A 111 -16.01 12.24 -43.75
N SER A 112 -16.43 13.50 -43.74
CA SER A 112 -16.42 14.32 -42.51
C SER A 112 -17.34 13.76 -41.43
N ARG A 113 -18.52 13.23 -41.79
CA ARG A 113 -19.42 12.60 -40.82
C ARG A 113 -18.86 11.28 -40.28
N LEU A 114 -18.32 10.43 -41.14
CA LEU A 114 -17.68 9.18 -40.71
C LEU A 114 -16.51 9.46 -39.77
N LYS A 115 -15.64 10.42 -40.12
CA LYS A 115 -14.52 10.85 -39.27
C LYS A 115 -15.01 11.33 -37.90
N TYR A 116 -16.05 12.17 -37.89
CA TYR A 116 -16.63 12.67 -36.64
C TYR A 116 -17.12 11.54 -35.74
N PHE A 117 -17.87 10.56 -36.25
CA PHE A 117 -18.36 9.45 -35.43
C PHE A 117 -17.23 8.54 -34.96
N ALA A 118 -16.21 8.30 -35.79
CA ALA A 118 -15.01 7.58 -35.38
C ALA A 118 -14.26 8.32 -34.26
N GLN A 119 -14.13 9.65 -34.34
CA GLN A 119 -13.57 10.46 -33.25
C GLN A 119 -14.40 10.36 -31.96
N VAL A 120 -15.72 10.41 -32.05
CA VAL A 120 -16.62 10.23 -30.89
C VAL A 120 -16.43 8.86 -30.24
N ILE A 121 -16.25 7.80 -31.04
CA ILE A 121 -15.94 6.46 -30.53
C ILE A 121 -14.59 6.49 -29.79
N LEU A 122 -13.55 7.03 -30.42
CA LEU A 122 -12.19 7.12 -29.86
C LEU A 122 -12.18 7.90 -28.54
N ASP A 123 -12.85 9.04 -28.48
CA ASP A 123 -12.96 9.85 -27.27
C ASP A 123 -13.73 9.11 -26.18
N SER A 124 -14.78 8.37 -26.53
CA SER A 124 -15.55 7.55 -25.58
C SER A 124 -14.72 6.40 -24.99
N VAL A 125 -13.82 5.82 -25.80
CA VAL A 125 -12.87 4.79 -25.37
C VAL A 125 -11.90 5.37 -24.33
N TYR A 126 -11.24 6.48 -24.66
CA TYR A 126 -10.23 7.07 -23.78
C TYR A 126 -10.81 7.83 -22.58
N ALA A 127 -12.07 8.29 -22.65
CA ALA A 127 -12.78 8.83 -21.49
C ALA A 127 -12.94 7.78 -20.37
N LYS A 128 -13.16 6.50 -20.73
CA LYS A 128 -13.19 5.39 -19.77
C LYS A 128 -11.80 4.86 -19.45
N GLY A 129 -10.89 4.91 -20.42
CA GLY A 129 -9.53 4.37 -20.33
C GLY A 129 -9.47 2.86 -20.52
N ILE A 130 -8.30 2.39 -20.97
CA ILE A 130 -8.04 0.99 -21.26
C ILE A 130 -6.91 0.49 -20.37
N LEU A 131 -7.21 -0.56 -19.61
CA LEU A 131 -6.23 -1.20 -18.73
C LEU A 131 -5.22 -2.02 -19.53
N GLN A 132 -3.94 -1.81 -19.26
CA GLN A 132 -2.88 -2.67 -19.74
C GLN A 132 -3.12 -4.13 -19.29
N ASN A 133 -2.78 -5.09 -20.16
CA ASN A 133 -2.97 -6.53 -19.93
C ASN A 133 -4.43 -6.94 -19.58
N ASN A 134 -5.43 -6.18 -20.06
CA ASN A 134 -6.86 -6.38 -19.79
C ASN A 134 -7.21 -6.45 -18.29
N GLY A 135 -6.44 -5.77 -17.43
CA GLY A 135 -6.68 -5.78 -15.99
C GLY A 135 -6.46 -7.14 -15.32
N LYS A 136 -5.80 -8.12 -15.98
CA LYS A 136 -5.50 -9.44 -15.39
C LYS A 136 -4.69 -9.36 -14.09
N GLN A 137 -3.94 -8.28 -13.91
CA GLN A 137 -3.16 -8.03 -12.70
C GLN A 137 -4.00 -7.45 -11.55
N VAL A 138 -5.23 -7.01 -11.82
CA VAL A 138 -6.09 -6.37 -10.83
C VAL A 138 -6.93 -7.43 -10.11
N GLN A 139 -6.50 -7.83 -8.92
CA GLN A 139 -7.23 -8.77 -8.05
C GLN A 139 -8.19 -8.05 -7.08
N ARG A 140 -8.52 -6.78 -7.35
CA ARG A 140 -9.30 -5.90 -6.49
C ARG A 140 -10.43 -5.26 -7.29
N ASN A 141 -11.55 -4.95 -6.63
CA ASN A 141 -12.68 -4.29 -7.31
C ASN A 141 -12.44 -2.79 -7.54
N PHE A 142 -11.56 -2.20 -6.72
CA PHE A 142 -11.24 -0.78 -6.75
C PHE A 142 -9.74 -0.58 -6.88
N ILE A 143 -9.37 0.51 -7.53
CA ILE A 143 -7.99 0.97 -7.67
C ILE A 143 -7.94 2.48 -7.47
N TYR A 144 -6.74 3.03 -7.22
CA TYR A 144 -6.50 4.45 -7.33
C TYR A 144 -6.00 4.77 -8.74
N LEU A 145 -6.72 5.60 -9.48
CA LEU A 145 -6.31 6.12 -10.77
C LEU A 145 -5.71 7.50 -10.59
N VAL A 146 -4.48 7.66 -11.04
CA VAL A 146 -3.76 8.93 -11.08
C VAL A 146 -3.90 9.53 -12.47
N LYS A 147 -4.50 10.71 -12.56
CA LYS A 147 -4.59 11.49 -13.80
C LYS A 147 -4.03 12.88 -13.54
N GLY A 148 -2.93 13.23 -14.23
CA GLY A 148 -2.14 14.41 -13.91
C GLY A 148 -1.63 14.35 -12.46
N ASN A 149 -2.08 15.28 -11.62
CA ASN A 149 -1.68 15.38 -10.20
C ASN A 149 -2.76 14.91 -9.21
N GLU A 150 -3.87 14.36 -9.70
CA GLU A 150 -4.98 13.92 -8.85
C GLU A 150 -5.09 12.40 -8.83
N ALA A 151 -5.24 11.83 -7.63
CA ALA A 151 -5.51 10.42 -7.42
C ALA A 151 -6.97 10.23 -6.99
N SER A 152 -7.73 9.41 -7.72
CA SER A 152 -9.14 9.13 -7.46
C SER A 152 -9.40 7.64 -7.33
N LYS A 153 -10.34 7.26 -6.46
CA LYS A 153 -10.73 5.85 -6.28
C LYS A 153 -11.81 5.49 -7.30
N VAL A 154 -11.52 4.53 -8.17
CA VAL A 154 -12.41 4.10 -9.26
C VAL A 154 -12.62 2.59 -9.26
N ARG A 155 -13.70 2.11 -9.89
CA ARG A 155 -13.93 0.67 -10.04
C ARG A 155 -13.19 0.15 -11.27
N VAL A 156 -12.69 -1.07 -11.18
CA VAL A 156 -12.06 -1.75 -12.32
C VAL A 156 -13.06 -2.01 -13.45
N SER A 157 -14.35 -2.16 -13.11
CA SER A 157 -15.44 -2.33 -14.08
C SER A 157 -15.74 -1.08 -14.91
N ASP A 158 -15.25 0.09 -14.49
CA ASP A 158 -15.53 1.35 -15.19
C ASP A 158 -14.60 1.54 -16.40
N PHE A 159 -13.48 0.81 -16.45
CA PHE A 159 -12.55 0.80 -17.57
C PHE A 159 -13.05 -0.08 -18.71
N LEU A 160 -12.73 0.34 -19.94
CA LEU A 160 -13.11 -0.40 -21.13
C LEU A 160 -12.14 -1.55 -21.38
N LYS A 161 -12.67 -2.74 -21.68
CA LYS A 161 -11.86 -3.85 -22.22
C LYS A 161 -11.77 -3.73 -23.73
N VAL A 162 -10.63 -4.15 -24.28
CA VAL A 162 -10.41 -4.16 -25.74
C VAL A 162 -11.53 -4.92 -26.49
N SER A 163 -12.06 -5.99 -25.90
CA SER A 163 -13.17 -6.77 -26.47
C SER A 163 -14.50 -6.01 -26.56
N GLU A 164 -14.68 -4.94 -25.78
CA GLU A 164 -15.92 -4.15 -25.74
C GLU A 164 -15.90 -2.99 -26.76
N ILE A 165 -14.74 -2.69 -27.34
CA ILE A 165 -14.57 -1.63 -28.34
C ILE A 165 -15.41 -1.93 -29.58
N ASN A 166 -15.40 -3.18 -30.07
CA ASN A 166 -16.17 -3.54 -31.26
C ASN A 166 -17.67 -3.29 -31.07
N ASN A 167 -18.22 -3.62 -29.90
CA ASN A 167 -19.63 -3.36 -29.59
C ASN A 167 -19.95 -1.87 -29.56
N LEU A 168 -19.02 -1.05 -29.05
CA LEU A 168 -19.15 0.41 -29.05
C LEU A 168 -19.15 0.97 -30.48
N VAL A 169 -18.28 0.44 -31.34
CA VAL A 169 -18.22 0.79 -32.77
C VAL A 169 -19.54 0.47 -33.45
N SER A 170 -20.02 -0.77 -33.32
CA SER A 170 -21.28 -1.21 -33.95
C SER A 170 -22.44 -0.31 -33.51
N ALA A 171 -22.60 -0.10 -32.19
CA ALA A 171 -23.68 0.71 -31.64
C ALA A 171 -23.69 2.15 -32.20
N ILE A 172 -22.53 2.83 -32.19
CA ILE A 172 -22.45 4.22 -32.65
C ILE A 172 -22.63 4.33 -34.17
N LEU A 173 -22.08 3.40 -34.96
CA LEU A 173 -22.20 3.47 -36.42
C LEU A 173 -23.60 3.06 -36.89
N ASP A 174 -24.24 2.09 -36.26
CA ASP A 174 -25.61 1.66 -36.55
C ASP A 174 -26.61 2.79 -36.32
N ASP A 175 -26.54 3.44 -35.15
CA ASP A 175 -27.41 4.57 -34.80
C ASP A 175 -27.29 5.76 -35.77
N ASN A 176 -26.18 5.84 -36.52
CA ASN A 176 -25.87 6.96 -37.40
C ASN A 176 -25.89 6.61 -38.90
N ASN A 177 -26.38 5.42 -39.28
CA ASN A 177 -26.44 4.92 -40.66
C ASN A 177 -25.06 4.75 -41.34
N PHE A 178 -24.05 4.33 -40.59
CA PHE A 178 -22.69 4.06 -41.08
C PHE A 178 -22.25 2.59 -40.89
N SER A 179 -23.19 1.66 -40.65
CA SER A 179 -22.93 0.22 -40.47
C SER A 179 -22.08 -0.41 -41.59
N ALA A 180 -22.15 0.14 -42.81
CA ALA A 180 -21.36 -0.33 -43.94
C ALA A 180 -19.84 -0.21 -43.74
N PHE A 181 -19.39 0.64 -42.81
CA PHE A 181 -17.98 0.90 -42.51
C PHE A 181 -17.53 0.28 -41.18
N GLU A 182 -18.38 -0.54 -40.55
CA GLU A 182 -18.12 -1.08 -39.22
C GLU A 182 -16.81 -1.88 -39.18
N LYS A 183 -16.59 -2.75 -40.18
CA LYS A 183 -15.41 -3.62 -40.22
C LYS A 183 -14.12 -2.84 -40.42
N GLU A 184 -14.16 -1.83 -41.28
CA GLU A 184 -13.03 -0.96 -41.59
C GLU A 184 -12.66 -0.12 -40.36
N ILE A 185 -13.63 0.43 -39.64
CA ILE A 185 -13.39 1.19 -38.41
C ILE A 185 -12.91 0.26 -37.27
N GLN A 186 -13.46 -0.94 -37.14
CA GLN A 186 -12.97 -1.93 -36.18
C GLN A 186 -11.51 -2.32 -36.46
N ALA A 187 -11.15 -2.51 -37.74
CA ALA A 187 -9.77 -2.80 -38.15
C ALA A 187 -8.84 -1.62 -37.83
N LEU A 188 -9.23 -0.39 -38.20
CA LEU A 188 -8.50 0.83 -37.85
C LEU A 188 -8.21 0.91 -36.34
N PHE A 189 -9.24 0.73 -35.52
CA PHE A 189 -9.11 0.78 -34.07
C PHE A 189 -8.30 -0.36 -33.49
N PHE A 190 -8.33 -1.54 -34.08
CA PHE A 190 -7.46 -2.63 -33.68
C PHE A 190 -5.97 -2.28 -33.84
N ASP A 191 -5.64 -1.54 -34.90
CA ASP A 191 -4.25 -1.18 -35.21
C ASP A 191 -3.73 0.00 -34.38
N ILE A 192 -4.60 0.98 -34.06
CA ILE A 192 -4.17 2.22 -33.40
C ILE A 192 -4.42 2.27 -31.89
N ILE A 193 -5.39 1.52 -31.36
CA ILE A 193 -5.76 1.66 -29.94
C ILE A 193 -4.70 1.01 -29.05
N GLU A 194 -4.10 1.84 -28.21
CA GLU A 194 -3.15 1.42 -27.18
C GLU A 194 -3.74 1.59 -25.77
N PRO A 195 -3.45 0.66 -24.83
CA PRO A 195 -3.79 0.85 -23.42
C PRO A 195 -3.10 2.07 -22.81
N ASN A 196 -3.86 2.91 -22.13
CA ASN A 196 -3.37 4.15 -21.53
C ASN A 196 -3.41 4.15 -19.99
N VAL A 197 -3.87 3.05 -19.37
CA VAL A 197 -3.90 2.90 -17.91
C VAL A 197 -2.99 1.75 -17.51
N SER A 198 -1.91 2.06 -16.80
CA SER A 198 -0.86 1.11 -16.42
C SER A 198 -0.63 1.08 -14.91
N PHE A 199 -0.15 -0.06 -14.40
CA PHE A 199 0.10 -0.25 -12.97
C PHE A 199 1.33 0.56 -12.53
N ASP A 200 1.16 1.43 -11.53
CA ASP A 200 2.25 2.18 -10.93
C ASP A 200 2.77 1.44 -9.70
N ASN A 201 3.76 0.59 -9.90
CA ASN A 201 4.40 -0.14 -8.81
C ASN A 201 5.09 0.81 -7.81
N ASN A 202 5.67 1.92 -8.27
CA ASN A 202 6.41 2.82 -7.40
C ASN A 202 5.46 3.50 -6.40
N LEU A 203 4.40 4.13 -6.91
CA LEU A 203 3.38 4.77 -6.08
C LEU A 203 2.69 3.75 -5.17
N THR A 204 2.39 2.56 -5.68
CA THR A 204 1.78 1.50 -4.87
C THR A 204 2.67 1.10 -3.70
N GLN A 205 3.97 0.84 -3.92
CA GLN A 205 4.89 0.49 -2.83
C GLN A 205 5.11 1.66 -1.87
N LYS A 206 5.14 2.90 -2.37
CA LYS A 206 5.28 4.09 -1.53
C LYS A 206 4.07 4.28 -0.62
N ALA A 207 2.86 4.19 -1.16
CA ALA A 207 1.62 4.28 -0.39
C ALA A 207 1.51 3.15 0.66
N ARG A 208 1.92 1.94 0.28
CA ARG A 208 2.02 0.79 1.19
C ARG A 208 2.99 1.06 2.35
N ALA A 209 4.21 1.52 2.05
CA ALA A 209 5.21 1.82 3.06
C ALA A 209 4.75 2.95 4.01
N GLU A 210 4.07 3.97 3.48
CA GLU A 210 3.50 5.06 4.27
C GLU A 210 2.36 4.59 5.18
N ALA A 211 1.50 3.69 4.70
CA ALA A 211 0.45 3.11 5.54
C ALA A 211 1.03 2.25 6.67
N LEU A 212 2.09 1.50 6.40
CA LEU A 212 2.79 0.70 7.40
C LEU A 212 3.56 1.56 8.41
N SER A 213 4.11 2.71 8.01
CA SER A 213 4.85 3.60 8.92
C SER A 213 3.95 4.30 9.94
N LYS A 214 2.65 4.41 9.65
CA LYS A 214 1.62 4.94 10.56
C LYS A 214 1.19 3.93 11.63
N LEU A 215 1.69 2.69 11.60
CA LEU A 215 1.38 1.67 12.58
C LEU A 215 1.97 2.02 13.96
N SER A 216 1.11 2.19 14.97
CA SER A 216 1.57 2.34 16.35
C SER A 216 2.01 1.00 16.92
N TYR A 217 3.17 0.98 17.56
CA TYR A 217 3.70 -0.16 18.32
C TYR A 217 3.19 -0.19 19.76
N THR A 218 2.52 0.87 20.21
CA THR A 218 2.02 1.01 21.59
C THR A 218 0.50 1.15 21.59
N ARG A 219 -0.14 0.71 22.67
CA ARG A 219 -1.59 0.91 22.91
C ARG A 219 -1.89 2.26 23.55
N GLY A 220 -0.89 2.88 24.17
CA GLY A 220 -0.98 4.13 24.90
C GLY A 220 0.16 4.27 25.90
N THR A 221 0.10 5.33 26.71
CA THR A 221 1.04 5.63 27.78
C THR A 221 0.34 5.57 29.14
N VAL A 222 1.10 5.17 30.16
CA VAL A 222 0.71 5.19 31.57
C VAL A 222 1.60 6.21 32.25
N ASP A 223 1.00 7.25 32.80
CA ASP A 223 1.71 8.32 33.49
C ASP A 223 2.06 7.89 34.93
N GLN A 224 3.17 8.44 35.43
CA GLN A 224 3.64 8.25 36.80
C GLN A 224 2.56 8.65 37.81
N GLY A 225 2.40 7.82 38.84
CA GLY A 225 1.42 8.04 39.90
C GLY A 225 -0.01 7.61 39.55
N ARG A 226 -0.26 7.13 38.32
CA ARG A 226 -1.54 6.51 37.96
C ARG A 226 -1.76 5.21 38.73
N LEU A 227 -2.96 5.04 39.31
CA LEU A 227 -3.36 3.77 39.93
C LEU A 227 -3.50 2.70 38.83
N ILE A 228 -2.74 1.62 38.96
CA ILE A 228 -2.74 0.47 38.04
C ILE A 228 -3.78 -0.57 38.49
N ILE A 229 -3.78 -0.91 39.79
CA ILE A 229 -4.75 -1.85 40.36
C ILE A 229 -4.90 -1.61 41.87
N ALA A 230 -6.14 -1.65 42.37
CA ALA A 230 -6.43 -1.52 43.79
C ALA A 230 -6.37 -2.87 44.53
N LYS A 231 -6.09 -2.83 45.84
CA LYS A 231 -6.17 -4.00 46.73
C LYS A 231 -7.56 -4.62 46.69
N GLY A 232 -7.63 -5.92 46.41
CA GLY A 232 -8.88 -6.68 46.30
C GLY A 232 -9.56 -6.62 44.94
N GLU A 233 -9.07 -5.81 44.00
CA GLU A 233 -9.59 -5.74 42.62
C GLU A 233 -9.18 -6.99 41.83
N VAL A 234 -10.02 -7.44 40.90
CA VAL A 234 -9.73 -8.63 40.07
C VAL A 234 -8.70 -8.27 39.00
N VAL A 235 -7.67 -9.09 38.82
CA VAL A 235 -6.69 -8.90 37.75
C VAL A 235 -7.33 -9.24 36.40
N GLU A 236 -7.86 -8.21 35.73
CA GLU A 236 -8.43 -8.29 34.39
C GLU A 236 -7.36 -8.19 33.29
N ALA A 237 -7.76 -8.44 32.05
CA ALA A 237 -6.85 -8.48 30.90
C ALA A 237 -6.18 -7.12 30.60
N GLU A 238 -6.81 -6.01 30.99
CA GLU A 238 -6.29 -4.66 30.76
C GLU A 238 -5.18 -4.32 31.76
N ASN A 239 -5.42 -4.56 33.05
CA ASN A 239 -4.41 -4.39 34.12
C ASN A 239 -3.25 -5.38 33.93
N LEU A 240 -3.50 -6.63 33.52
CA LEU A 240 -2.45 -7.63 33.25
C LEU A 240 -1.43 -7.13 32.22
N LYS A 241 -1.89 -6.50 31.12
CA LYS A 241 -1.00 -5.98 30.08
C LYS A 241 -0.11 -4.84 30.59
N ILE A 242 -0.63 -4.01 31.50
CA ILE A 242 0.13 -2.93 32.14
C ILE A 242 1.18 -3.51 33.10
N LEU A 243 0.82 -4.57 33.84
CA LEU A 243 1.71 -5.24 34.79
C LEU A 243 2.84 -6.03 34.09
N GLU A 244 2.62 -6.47 32.84
CA GLU A 244 3.59 -7.19 32.02
C GLU A 244 4.48 -6.28 31.14
N SER A 245 4.21 -4.96 31.12
CA SER A 245 4.92 -3.96 30.31
C SER A 245 6.22 -3.42 30.95
#